data_AF-A0A9J6G7L2-F1
#
_entry.id   AF-A0A9J6G7L2-F1
#
_cell.length_a   1.000
_cell.length_b   1.000
_cell.length_c   1.000
_cell.angle_alpha   90.00
_cell.angle_beta   90.00
_cell.angle_gamma   90.00
#
_symmetry.space_group_name_H-M   'P 1'
#
loop_
_entity.id
_entity.type
_entity.pdbx_description
1 polymer ?
#
loop_
_entity_poly.entity_id
_entity_poly.type
_entity_poly.pdbx_seq_one_letter_code
_entity_poly.pdbx_strand_id
1 'polypeptide(L)' 'MKTVAWKGQSEYATLPRQPWRMRTDRVLGYYRHLYNYTEVLVRGAGHVVAYDKPREVLELVYRFIFDTPLDASR' A
#
# COMPACT_ATOMS: atom_id res chain seq x y z
N MET A 1 3.00 8.20 9.57
CA MET A 1 2.56 9.60 9.31
C MET A 1 1.67 10.23 10.39
N LYS A 2 1.58 9.67 11.60
CA LYS A 2 0.75 10.24 12.69
C LYS A 2 1.41 11.42 13.42
N THR A 3 2.74 11.43 13.48
CA THR A 3 3.53 12.42 14.25
C THR A 3 4.17 13.49 13.38
N VAL A 4 4.15 13.33 12.06
CA VAL A 4 4.63 14.33 11.11
C VAL A 4 3.55 15.39 10.96
N ALA A 5 3.91 16.67 10.94
CA ALA A 5 2.99 17.76 10.65
C ALA A 5 2.82 17.91 9.13
N TRP A 6 1.62 17.64 8.62
CA TRP A 6 1.25 17.80 7.21
C TRP A 6 -0.27 17.88 7.07
N LYS A 7 -0.75 18.36 5.92
CA LYS A 7 -2.19 18.64 5.70
C LYS A 7 -3.12 17.45 5.93
N GLY A 8 -2.65 16.21 5.75
CA GLY A 8 -3.44 14.99 5.92
C GLY A 8 -3.25 14.28 7.26
N GLN A 9 -2.57 14.88 8.24
CA GLN A 9 -2.22 14.22 9.50
C GLN A 9 -3.44 13.71 10.28
N SER A 10 -4.46 14.55 10.45
CA SER A 10 -5.69 14.23 11.19
C SER A 10 -6.49 13.12 10.51
N GLU A 11 -6.68 13.22 9.20
CA GLU A 11 -7.38 12.21 8.40
C GLU A 11 -6.62 10.88 8.38
N TYR A 12 -5.29 10.90 8.20
CA TYR A 12 -4.47 9.68 8.24
C TYR A 12 -4.53 8.97 9.60
N ALA A 13 -4.68 9.73 10.69
CA ALA A 13 -4.74 9.16 12.03
C ALA A 13 -5.98 8.27 12.23
N THR A 14 -7.10 8.62 11.60
CA THR A 14 -8.39 7.92 11.69
C THR A 14 -8.68 6.99 10.51
N LEU A 15 -7.97 7.15 9.39
CA LEU A 15 -8.19 6.35 8.17
C LEU A 15 -7.95 4.85 8.42
N PRO A 16 -8.94 3.97 8.18
CA PRO A 16 -8.76 2.53 8.33
C PRO A 16 -7.84 1.96 7.25
N ARG A 17 -7.19 0.83 7.56
CA ARG A 17 -6.42 0.07 6.57
C ARG A 17 -7.37 -0.74 5.71
N GLN A 18 -7.17 -0.71 4.40
CA GLN A 18 -7.89 -1.54 3.44
C GLN A 18 -7.07 -2.81 3.15
N PRO A 19 -7.70 -3.99 3.06
CA PRO A 19 -7.01 -5.21 2.70
C PRO A 19 -6.54 -5.16 1.24
N TRP A 20 -5.25 -5.36 1.02
CA TRP A 20 -4.68 -5.42 -0.32
C TRP A 20 -4.72 -6.85 -0.85
N ARG A 21 -5.30 -7.01 -2.03
CA ARG A 21 -5.38 -8.24 -2.79
C ARG A 21 -4.95 -7.95 -4.22
N MET A 22 -4.21 -8.88 -4.83
CA MET A 22 -4.10 -8.93 -6.28
C MET A 22 -5.28 -9.75 -6.83
N ARG A 23 -5.18 -10.31 -8.04
CA ARG A 23 -6.18 -11.24 -8.62
C ARG A 23 -6.21 -12.60 -7.89
N THR A 24 -6.32 -12.57 -6.56
CA THR A 24 -6.36 -13.69 -5.65
C THR A 24 -7.23 -13.32 -4.45
N ASP A 25 -7.95 -14.29 -3.90
CA ASP A 25 -8.75 -14.08 -2.68
C ASP A 25 -7.88 -13.88 -1.42
N ARG A 26 -6.57 -14.16 -1.53
CA ARG A 26 -5.62 -14.02 -0.43
C ARG A 26 -5.28 -12.55 -0.18
N VAL A 27 -5.40 -12.15 1.08
CA VAL A 27 -4.87 -10.86 1.56
C VAL A 27 -3.33 -10.90 1.56
N LEU A 28 -2.74 -10.12 0.66
CA LEU A 28 -1.29 -9.97 0.48
C LEU A 28 -0.70 -8.88 1.38
N GLY A 29 -1.55 -8.02 1.92
CA GLY A 29 -1.13 -6.91 2.73
C GLY A 29 -2.28 -5.99 3.09
N TYR A 30 -1.94 -4.78 3.49
CA TYR A 30 -2.89 -3.73 3.78
C TYR A 30 -2.37 -2.41 3.24
N TYR A 31 -3.27 -1.53 2.83
CA TYR A 31 -2.89 -0.21 2.37
C TYR A 31 -3.78 0.88 2.96
N ARG A 32 -3.25 2.11 2.92
CA ARG A 32 -3.98 3.35 3.15
C ARG A 32 -3.60 4.31 2.05
N HIS A 33 -4.58 5.02 1.51
CA HIS A 33 -4.35 6.05 0.52
C HIS A 33 -5.04 7.33 0.97
N LEU A 34 -4.30 8.42 0.98
CA LEU A 34 -4.81 9.75 1.33
C LEU A 34 -4.06 10.79 0.49
N TYR A 35 -4.79 11.56 -0.31
CA TYR A 35 -4.22 12.51 -1.27
C TYR A 35 -3.17 11.83 -2.17
N ASN A 36 -1.95 12.35 -2.21
CA ASN A 36 -0.82 11.80 -2.96
C ASN A 36 0.08 10.89 -2.10
N TYR A 37 -0.42 10.39 -0.97
CA TYR A 37 0.32 9.50 -0.07
C TYR A 37 -0.34 8.13 0.02
N THR A 38 0.44 7.10 -0.26
CA THR A 38 0.03 5.70 -0.13
C THR A 38 1.00 4.98 0.81
N GLU A 39 0.47 4.39 1.88
CA GLU A 39 1.21 3.47 2.75
C GLU A 39 0.77 2.04 2.44
N VAL A 40 1.73 1.14 2.24
CA VAL A 40 1.45 -0.29 2.01
C VAL A 40 2.26 -1.15 2.98
N LEU A 41 1.57 -2.07 3.64
CA LEU A 41 2.14 -3.12 4.47
C LEU A 41 2.07 -4.43 3.70
N VAL A 42 3.22 -4.98 3.34
CA VAL A 42 3.31 -6.26 2.62
C VAL A 42 3.42 -7.41 3.62
N ARG A 43 2.47 -8.35 3.58
CA ARG A 43 2.37 -9.43 4.57
C ARG A 43 3.49 -10.46 4.36
N GLY A 44 4.27 -10.69 5.40
CA GLY A 44 5.36 -11.68 5.38
C GLY A 44 6.60 -11.23 4.62
N ALA A 45 6.77 -9.91 4.43
CA ALA A 45 8.04 -9.31 4.04
C ALA A 45 8.80 -8.84 5.28
N GLY A 46 10.12 -9.04 5.28
CA GLY A 46 11.06 -8.46 6.22
C GLY A 46 11.58 -7.10 5.72
N HIS A 47 12.83 -6.78 6.08
CA HIS A 47 13.44 -5.49 5.75
C HIS A 47 13.61 -5.25 4.25
N VAL A 48 13.95 -6.30 3.50
CA VAL A 48 14.18 -6.22 2.06
C VAL A 48 12.96 -6.79 1.35
N VAL A 49 11.91 -5.97 1.23
CA VAL A 49 10.60 -6.39 0.69
C VAL A 49 10.72 -7.02 -0.70
N ALA A 50 11.60 -6.48 -1.55
CA ALA A 50 11.83 -7.00 -2.90
C ALA A 50 12.46 -8.40 -2.92
N TYR A 51 13.22 -8.77 -1.88
CA TYR A 51 13.79 -10.10 -1.72
C TYR A 51 12.72 -11.10 -1.26
N ASP A 52 11.91 -10.74 -0.26
CA ASP A 52 10.90 -11.65 0.31
C ASP A 52 9.63 -11.77 -0.56
N LYS A 53 9.27 -10.70 -1.26
CA LYS A 53 8.00 -10.53 -2.00
C LYS A 53 8.20 -9.84 -3.36
N PRO A 54 9.01 -10.43 -4.26
CA PRO A 54 9.38 -9.78 -5.53
C PRO A 54 8.18 -9.51 -6.44
N ARG A 55 7.15 -10.37 -6.44
CA ARG A 55 5.95 -10.21 -7.27
C ARG A 55 5.09 -9.06 -6.77
N GLU A 56 4.87 -9.00 -5.47
CA GLU A 56 4.10 -7.95 -4.82
C GLU A 56 4.80 -6.59 -4.99
N VAL A 57 6.12 -6.51 -4.81
CA VAL A 57 6.87 -5.26 -5.01
C VAL A 57 6.84 -4.79 -6.46
N LEU A 58 6.97 -5.70 -7.43
CA LEU A 58 6.86 -5.33 -8.84
C LEU A 58 5.49 -4.72 -9.15
N GLU A 59 4.41 -5.30 -8.65
CA GLU A 59 3.06 -4.77 -8.80
C GLU A 59 2.92 -3.38 -8.15
N LEU A 60 3.45 -3.21 -6.92
CA LEU A 60 3.43 -1.92 -6.23
C LEU A 60 4.15 -0.83 -7.03
N VAL A 61 5.36 -1.13 -7.52
CA VAL A 61 6.17 -0.19 -8.30
C VAL A 61 5.48 0.14 -9.62
N TYR A 62 4.94 -0.87 -10.32
CA TYR A 62 4.19 -0.65 -11.56
C TYR A 62 3.00 0.29 -11.32
N ARG A 63 2.18 -0.01 -10.31
CA ARG A 63 1.01 0.82 -9.97
C ARG A 63 1.39 2.24 -9.55
N PHE A 64 2.49 2.40 -8.83
CA PHE A 64 3.01 3.71 -8.47
C PHE A 64 3.45 4.52 -9.70
N ILE A 65 4.22 3.92 -10.61
CA ILE A 65 4.73 4.60 -11.81
C ILE A 65 3.60 5.02 -12.76
N PHE A 66 2.57 4.19 -12.89
CA PHE A 66 1.44 4.42 -13.79
C PHE A 66 0.21 5.03 -13.10
N ASP A 67 0.36 5.56 -11.88
CA ASP A 67 -0.72 6.16 -11.08
C ASP A 67 -2.01 5.32 -11.04
N THR A 68 -1.85 4.01 -10.87
CA THR A 68 -2.95 3.05 -10.85
C THR A 68 -3.33 2.73 -9.40
N PRO A 69 -4.60 2.86 -8.99
CA PRO A 69 -5.05 2.53 -7.63
C PRO A 69 -4.76 1.08 -7.25
N LEU A 70 -4.49 0.78 -5.98
CA LEU A 70 -4.13 -0.59 -5.51
C LEU A 70 -5.27 -1.60 -5.56
N ASP A 71 -6.50 -1.12 -5.62
CA ASP A 71 -7.76 -1.87 -5.70
C ASP A 71 -8.34 -1.92 -7.11
N ALA A 72 -7.73 -1.25 -8.09
CA ALA A 72 -8.17 -1.32 -9.47
C ALA A 72 -8.08 -2.76 -10.00
N SER A 73 -9.19 -3.26 -10.54
CA SER A 73 -9.26 -4.51 -11.30
C SER A 73 -8.51 -4.33 -12.62
N ARG A 74 -7.49 -5.16 -12.86
CA ARG A 74 -6.79 -5.24 -14.14
C ARG A 74 -7.44 -6.24 -15.06
#